data_AF-A0A3M1IMT5-F1
#
_entry.id   AF-A0A3M1IMT5-F1
#
_cell.length_a   1.000
_cell.length_b   1.000
_cell.length_c   1.000
_cell.angle_alpha   90.00
_cell.angle_beta   90.00
_cell.angle_gamma   90.00
#
_symmetry.space_group_name_H-M   'P 1'
#
loop_
_entity.id
_entity.type
_entity.pdbx_description
1 polymer ?
#
loop_
_entity_poly.entity_id
_entity_poly.type
_entity_poly.pdbx_seq_one_letter_code
_entity_poly.pdbx_strand_id
1 'polypeptide(L)'
;MQTTEYLAPVWTHLTELQPVRAEGIYLYDAHANAYMDFTSGIGVTNTGHCHPRVVAAVQEQAGKLLFGQMNCVISPSAARLTEKLNTITPAHLNRFFLANSGAEATEASV
;
A
#
# COMPACT_ATOMS: atom_id res chain seq x y z
N MET A 1 -23.74 -0.42 -10.30
CA MET A 1 -23.15 -0.09 -8.98
C MET A 1 -23.54 -1.19 -8.00
N GLN A 2 -22.61 -1.62 -7.17
CA GLN A 2 -22.85 -2.57 -6.08
C GLN A 2 -23.45 -1.84 -4.87
N THR A 3 -24.17 -2.57 -4.01
CA THR A 3 -24.73 -2.02 -2.77
C THR A 3 -23.63 -1.68 -1.75
N THR A 4 -23.82 -0.60 -1.00
CA THR A 4 -22.96 -0.18 0.11
C THR A 4 -23.63 -0.34 1.48
N GLU A 5 -24.82 -0.93 1.54
CA GLU A 5 -25.64 -1.09 2.76
C GLU A 5 -24.90 -1.82 3.90
N TYR A 6 -23.98 -2.71 3.53
CA TYR A 6 -23.20 -3.51 4.49
C TYR A 6 -21.89 -2.85 4.92
N LEU A 7 -21.56 -1.65 4.44
CA LEU A 7 -20.38 -0.91 4.89
C LEU A 7 -20.64 -0.25 6.24
N ALA A 8 -19.66 -0.36 7.15
CA ALA A 8 -19.75 0.29 8.45
C ALA A 8 -19.84 1.82 8.30
N PRO A 9 -20.72 2.51 9.04
CA PRO A 9 -20.98 3.94 8.86
C PRO A 9 -19.80 4.85 9.24
N VAL A 10 -18.77 4.31 9.90
CA VAL A 10 -17.53 5.04 10.20
C VAL A 10 -16.77 5.44 8.92
N TRP A 11 -16.98 4.71 7.82
CA TRP A 11 -16.41 5.02 6.52
C TRP A 11 -17.25 6.09 5.82
N THR A 12 -16.99 7.36 6.15
CA THR A 12 -17.64 8.47 5.45
C THR A 12 -17.15 8.53 4.00
N HIS A 13 -18.08 8.42 3.05
CA HIS A 13 -17.77 8.49 1.62
C HIS A 13 -18.02 9.91 1.07
N LEU A 14 -17.00 10.51 0.46
CA LEU A 14 -17.12 11.83 -0.18
C LEU A 14 -17.79 11.76 -1.56
N THR A 15 -17.81 10.57 -2.18
CA THR A 15 -18.43 10.32 -3.49
C THR A 15 -19.01 8.91 -3.50
N GLU A 16 -19.95 8.64 -4.42
CA GLU A 16 -20.47 7.29 -4.70
C GLU A 16 -19.69 6.55 -5.80
N LEU A 17 -18.51 7.07 -6.19
CA LEU A 17 -17.69 6.48 -7.24
C LEU A 17 -17.24 5.07 -6.87
N GLN A 18 -17.49 4.11 -7.76
CA GLN A 18 -17.06 2.72 -7.62
C GLN A 18 -16.06 2.38 -8.75
N PRO A 19 -14.76 2.64 -8.55
CA PRO A 19 -13.76 2.34 -9.57
C PRO A 19 -13.51 0.83 -9.68
N VAL A 20 -13.37 0.34 -10.91
CA VAL A 20 -13.12 -1.09 -11.21
C VAL A 20 -11.75 -1.32 -11.85
N ARG A 21 -11.09 -0.25 -12.31
CA ARG A 21 -9.74 -0.26 -12.86
C ARG A 21 -9.03 1.03 -12.48
N ALA A 22 -7.71 1.00 -12.38
CA ALA A 22 -6.91 2.18 -12.16
C ALA A 22 -5.56 2.07 -12.88
N GLU A 23 -5.02 3.21 -13.32
CA GLU A 23 -3.73 3.28 -13.99
C GLU A 23 -3.16 4.70 -13.93
N GLY A 24 -1.91 4.83 -13.48
CA GLY A 24 -1.25 6.12 -13.35
C GLY A 24 -2.02 7.01 -12.38
N ILE A 25 -2.50 8.17 -12.84
CA ILE A 25 -3.27 9.11 -12.02
C ILE A 25 -4.79 8.94 -12.17
N TYR A 26 -5.26 7.90 -12.87
CA TYR A 26 -6.68 7.74 -13.19
C TYR A 26 -7.30 6.52 -12.51
N LEU A 27 -8.51 6.72 -12.01
CA LEU A 27 -9.49 5.70 -11.64
C LEU A 27 -10.52 5.59 -12.77
N TYR A 28 -11.01 4.38 -13.03
CA TYR A 28 -12.01 4.11 -14.07
C TYR A 28 -13.20 3.38 -13.48
N ASP A 29 -14.41 3.89 -13.73
CA ASP A 29 -15.64 3.20 -13.36
C ASP A 29 -15.98 2.05 -14.33
N ALA A 30 -17.06 1.32 -14.06
CA ALA A 30 -17.52 0.21 -14.89
C ALA A 30 -17.96 0.59 -16.31
N HIS A 31 -18.14 1.89 -16.58
CA HIS A 31 -18.48 2.45 -17.88
C HIS A 31 -17.26 3.04 -18.60
N ALA A 32 -16.06 2.80 -18.07
CA ALA A 32 -14.79 3.31 -18.57
C ALA A 32 -14.63 4.84 -18.49
N ASN A 33 -15.45 5.54 -17.69
CA ASN A 33 -15.20 6.96 -17.44
C ASN A 33 -13.95 7.11 -16.57
N ALA A 34 -13.07 8.04 -16.94
CA ALA A 34 -11.82 8.30 -16.24
C ALA A 34 -11.95 9.45 -15.24
N TYR A 35 -11.48 9.24 -14.02
CA TYR A 35 -11.46 10.22 -12.93
C TYR A 35 -10.03 10.42 -12.48
N MET A 36 -9.53 11.65 -12.54
CA MET A 36 -8.18 11.98 -12.10
C MET A 36 -8.11 12.01 -10.58
N ASP A 37 -7.19 11.26 -9.98
CA ASP A 37 -6.96 11.19 -8.54
C ASP A 37 -5.98 12.27 -8.08
N PHE A 38 -6.52 13.33 -7.49
CA PHE A 38 -5.74 14.41 -6.84
C PHE A 38 -5.43 14.15 -5.36
N THR A 39 -5.84 13.00 -4.83
CA THR A 39 -5.69 12.64 -3.41
C THR A 39 -4.54 11.66 -3.16
N SER A 40 -4.10 10.96 -4.21
CA SER A 40 -3.20 9.81 -4.11
C SER A 40 -3.70 8.77 -3.10
N GLY A 41 -5.02 8.54 -3.05
CA GLY A 41 -5.63 7.65 -2.06
C GLY A 41 -5.29 8.03 -0.61
N ILE A 42 -5.39 9.33 -0.28
CA ILE A 42 -4.94 9.90 1.01
C ILE A 42 -3.42 9.68 1.20
N GLY A 43 -2.63 10.09 0.20
CA GLY A 43 -1.16 10.06 0.25
C GLY A 43 -0.50 8.67 0.17
N VAL A 44 -1.25 7.63 -0.19
CA VAL A 44 -0.78 6.24 -0.29
C VAL A 44 -0.21 5.91 -1.68
N THR A 45 -0.94 6.23 -2.76
CA THR A 45 -0.61 5.82 -4.13
C THR A 45 0.39 6.76 -4.82
N ASN A 46 1.48 7.11 -4.13
CA ASN A 46 2.45 8.13 -4.58
C ASN A 46 3.18 7.78 -5.90
N THR A 47 3.23 6.51 -6.29
CA THR A 47 3.77 6.07 -7.59
C THR A 47 2.72 6.01 -8.69
N GLY A 48 1.50 6.48 -8.41
CA GLY A 48 0.31 6.22 -9.22
C GLY A 48 -0.27 4.83 -8.97
N HIS A 49 -1.51 4.65 -9.43
CA HIS A 49 -2.25 3.40 -9.39
C HIS A 49 -1.63 2.35 -10.31
N CYS A 50 -1.55 1.11 -9.82
CA CYS A 50 -1.10 -0.05 -10.60
C CYS A 50 0.24 0.14 -11.32
N HIS A 51 1.21 0.84 -10.70
CA HIS A 51 2.52 1.08 -11.30
C HIS A 51 3.17 -0.26 -11.75
N PRO A 52 3.58 -0.42 -13.04
CA PRO A 52 3.98 -1.72 -13.59
C PRO A 52 5.07 -2.46 -12.79
N ARG A 53 6.11 -1.74 -12.35
CA ARG A 53 7.18 -2.32 -11.51
C ARG A 53 6.69 -2.83 -10.15
N VAL A 54 5.73 -2.15 -9.52
CA VAL A 54 5.19 -2.54 -8.21
C VAL A 54 4.32 -3.79 -8.37
N VAL A 55 3.42 -3.77 -9.36
CA VAL A 55 2.55 -4.91 -9.67
C VAL A 55 3.37 -6.16 -9.97
N ALA A 56 4.39 -6.06 -10.83
CA ALA A 56 5.25 -7.18 -11.18
C ALA A 56 5.98 -7.76 -9.95
N ALA A 57 6.54 -6.90 -9.09
CA ALA A 57 7.23 -7.34 -7.87
C ALA A 57 6.29 -8.04 -6.87
N VAL A 58 5.05 -7.54 -6.72
CA VAL A 58 4.03 -8.18 -5.86
C VAL A 58 3.62 -9.54 -6.41
N GLN A 59 3.33 -9.63 -7.71
CA GLN A 59 2.95 -10.89 -8.37
C GLN A 59 4.06 -11.95 -8.26
N GLU A 60 5.31 -11.56 -8.52
CA GLU A 60 6.46 -12.45 -8.39
C GLU A 60 6.62 -12.99 -6.97
N GLN A 61 6.54 -12.12 -5.95
CA GLN A 61 6.69 -12.51 -4.56
C GLN A 61 5.52 -13.40 -4.10
N ALA A 62 4.29 -13.06 -4.47
CA ALA A 62 3.10 -13.82 -4.11
C ALA A 62 3.13 -15.26 -4.65
N GLY A 63 3.71 -15.47 -5.85
CA GLY A 63 3.91 -16.80 -6.43
C GLY A 63 5.03 -17.62 -5.76
N LYS A 64 5.87 -17.02 -4.91
CA LYS A 64 7.00 -17.68 -4.23
C LYS A 64 6.72 -17.92 -2.76
N LEU A 65 6.37 -16.86 -2.03
CA LEU A 65 6.08 -16.89 -0.60
C LEU A 65 5.24 -15.66 -0.24
N LEU A 66 3.97 -15.88 0.09
CA LEU A 66 3.06 -14.79 0.46
C LEU A 66 3.32 -14.28 1.88
N PHE A 67 3.57 -15.17 2.83
CA PHE A 67 3.78 -14.82 4.24
C PHE A 67 4.72 -15.79 4.94
N GLY A 68 5.68 -15.23 5.67
CA GLY A 68 6.52 -15.92 6.64
C GLY A 68 6.61 -15.06 7.90
N GLN A 69 6.24 -15.62 9.05
CA GLN A 69 6.18 -14.87 10.30
C GLN A 69 7.61 -14.44 10.72
N MET A 70 7.83 -13.13 10.91
CA MET A 70 9.17 -12.51 11.06
C MET A 70 9.99 -13.03 12.26
N ASN A 71 9.34 -13.50 13.32
CA ASN A 71 10.01 -14.07 14.49
C ASN A 71 10.31 -15.57 14.31
N CYS A 72 9.68 -16.24 13.34
CA CYS A 72 9.94 -17.64 13.02
C CYS A 72 10.93 -17.80 11.86
N VAL A 73 10.92 -16.88 10.89
CA VAL A 73 11.79 -16.89 9.71
C VAL A 73 12.29 -15.49 9.38
N ILE A 74 13.49 -15.41 8.82
CA ILE A 74 14.05 -14.15 8.34
C ILE A 74 13.66 -13.97 6.87
N SER A 75 12.88 -12.91 6.58
CA SER A 75 12.49 -12.59 5.21
C SER A 75 13.63 -11.90 4.44
N PRO A 76 14.13 -12.46 3.32
CA PRO A 76 15.14 -11.79 2.50
C PRO A 76 14.68 -10.45 1.92
N SER A 77 13.39 -10.30 1.62
CA SER A 77 12.84 -9.04 1.13
C SER A 77 12.82 -7.95 2.20
N ALA A 78 12.58 -8.33 3.46
CA ALA A 78 12.67 -7.42 4.60
C ALA A 78 14.11 -6.99 4.89
N ALA A 79 15.08 -7.93 4.87
CA ALA A 79 16.49 -7.61 5.03
C ALA A 79 16.98 -6.62 3.94
N ARG A 80 16.63 -6.85 2.67
CA ARG A 80 16.95 -5.91 1.58
C ARG A 80 16.27 -4.55 1.74
N LEU A 81 15.04 -4.53 2.30
CA LEU A 81 14.35 -3.27 2.59
C LEU A 81 15.10 -2.47 3.66
N THR A 82 15.52 -3.11 4.76
CA THR A 82 16.23 -2.41 5.85
C THR A 82 17.61 -1.91 5.40
N GLU A 83 18.33 -2.66 4.56
CA GLU A 83 19.56 -2.18 3.91
C GLU A 83 19.31 -0.90 3.11
N LYS A 84 18.25 -0.88 2.30
CA LYS A 84 17.90 0.30 1.50
C LYS A 84 17.47 1.48 2.36
N LEU A 85 16.67 1.25 3.40
CA LEU A 85 16.28 2.28 4.36
C LEU A 85 17.51 2.92 5.02
N ASN A 86 18.50 2.11 5.41
CA ASN A 86 19.74 2.59 6.01
C ASN A 86 20.57 3.53 5.10
N THR A 87 20.34 3.52 3.78
CA THR A 87 21.00 4.45 2.84
C THR A 87 20.33 5.82 2.74
N ILE A 88 19.07 5.94 3.18
CA ILE A 88 18.27 7.17 3.04
C ILE A 88 17.91 7.81 4.40
N THR A 89 17.97 7.05 5.50
CA THR A 89 17.72 7.59 6.84
C THR A 89 18.97 8.27 7.41
N PRO A 90 18.80 9.20 8.37
CA PRO A 90 19.93 9.74 9.14
C PRO A 90 20.77 8.65 9.79
N ALA A 91 22.09 8.83 9.87
CA ALA A 91 23.02 7.79 10.34
C ALA A 91 22.74 7.24 11.76
N HIS A 92 22.09 8.02 12.62
CA HIS A 92 21.70 7.58 13.96
C HIS A 92 20.41 6.73 13.98
N LEU A 93 19.64 6.70 12.89
CA LEU A 93 18.45 5.87 12.70
C LEU A 93 18.80 4.66 11.82
N ASN A 94 19.44 3.65 12.43
CA ASN A 94 20.07 2.51 11.74
C ASN A 94 19.55 1.12 12.21
N ARG A 95 18.37 1.11 12.84
CA ARG A 95 17.63 -0.10 13.22
C ARG A 95 16.17 0.12 12.85
N PHE A 96 15.54 -0.90 12.27
CA PHE A 96 14.22 -0.78 11.65
C PHE A 96 13.28 -1.84 12.19
N PHE A 97 12.16 -1.38 12.75
CA PHE A 97 10.99 -2.20 13.04
C PHE A 97 9.98 -2.02 11.91
N LEU A 98 9.43 -3.13 11.40
CA LEU A 98 8.42 -3.12 10.33
C LEU A 98 7.04 -3.38 10.94
N ALA A 99 6.09 -2.48 10.66
CA ALA A 99 4.70 -2.55 11.12
C ALA A 99 3.74 -2.58 9.93
N ASN A 100 2.48 -2.96 10.17
CA ASN A 100 1.46 -3.07 9.12
C ASN A 100 0.77 -1.74 8.82
N SER A 101 0.78 -0.81 9.78
CA SER A 101 0.11 0.48 9.65
C SER A 101 0.88 1.61 10.33
N GLY A 102 0.53 2.85 10.01
CA GLY A 102 1.07 4.03 10.70
C GLY A 102 0.67 4.09 12.17
N ALA A 103 -0.50 3.54 12.54
CA ALA A 103 -0.94 3.47 13.93
C ALA A 103 -0.03 2.54 14.75
N GLU A 104 0.22 1.32 14.26
CA GLU A 104 1.13 0.38 14.91
C GLU A 104 2.57 0.94 15.00
N ALA A 105 3.05 1.61 13.94
CA ALA A 105 4.37 2.24 13.96
C ALA A 105 4.45 3.37 15.02
N THR A 106 3.36 4.11 15.22
CA THR A 106 3.28 5.16 16.24
C THR A 106 3.28 4.55 17.64
N GLU A 107 2.45 3.53 17.88
CA GLU A 107 2.43 2.83 19.17
C GLU A 107 3.79 2.21 19.51
N ALA A 108 4.49 1.62 18.54
CA ALA A 108 5.80 1.03 18.73
C ALA A 108 6.92 2.06 19.02
N SER A 109 6.66 3.36 18.83
CA SER A 109 7.66 4.42 19.03
C SER A 109 7.72 4.99 20.45
N VAL A 110 6.72 4.65 21.28
CA VAL A 110 6.56 5.11 22.67
C VAL A 110 7.06 4.05 23.64
#